data_AF-A0A6A7KW06-F1
#
_entry.id   AF-A0A6A7KW06-F1
#
_cell.length_a   1.000
_cell.length_b   1.000
_cell.length_c   1.000
_cell.angle_alpha   90.00
_cell.angle_beta   90.00
_cell.angle_gamma   90.00
#
_symmetry.space_group_name_H-M   'P 1'
#
loop_
_entity.id
_entity.type
_entity.pdbx_description
1 polymer ?
#
loop_
_entity_poly.entity_id
_entity_poly.type
_entity_poly.pdbx_seq_one_letter_code
_entity_poly.pdbx_strand_id
1 'polypeptide(L)'
;MPDTSPPILVRGGHTSRLDVGGMVVGLLPVYSYEQQQVAMERGDLLAVFTDGITEAENASGEQFGEGRLEELLVRHAGEPLDEIVRIVTESVRGWAHDPENQDDTTVLLARRL
;
A
#
# COMPACT_ATOMS: atom_id res chain seq x y z
N MET A 1 8.81 -13.27 9.08
CA MET A 1 7.58 -12.58 9.51
C MET A 1 6.54 -12.84 8.44
N PRO A 2 5.25 -12.97 8.74
CA PRO A 2 4.23 -12.92 7.70
C PRO A 2 4.42 -11.64 6.86
N ASP A 3 4.09 -11.70 5.57
CA ASP A 3 4.02 -10.50 4.75
C ASP A 3 2.89 -9.62 5.31
N THR A 4 3.19 -8.37 5.67
CA THR A 4 2.24 -7.51 6.41
C THR A 4 1.83 -6.26 5.64
N SER A 5 2.23 -6.10 4.38
CA SER A 5 1.89 -4.94 3.52
C SER A 5 1.78 -3.63 4.31
N PRO A 6 2.90 -3.15 4.91
CA PRO A 6 2.83 -2.10 5.91
C PRO A 6 2.29 -0.80 5.29
N PRO A 7 1.42 -0.05 6.01
CA PRO A 7 0.93 1.23 5.52
C PRO A 7 2.05 2.21 5.17
N ILE A 8 1.84 2.99 4.12
CA ILE A 8 2.78 4.00 3.63
C ILE A 8 2.24 5.39 3.98
N LEU A 9 3.04 6.20 4.65
CA LEU A 9 2.81 7.62 4.86
C LEU A 9 3.66 8.42 3.87
N VAL A 10 3.05 9.34 3.13
CA VAL A 10 3.73 10.31 2.27
C VAL A 10 3.71 11.67 2.94
N ARG A 11 4.90 12.25 3.16
CA ARG A 11 5.10 13.59 3.72
C ARG A 11 6.22 14.30 2.99
N GLY A 12 5.95 15.51 2.50
CA GLY A 12 6.97 16.37 1.88
C GLY A 12 7.70 15.72 0.69
N GLY A 13 7.03 14.84 -0.06
CA GLY A 13 7.63 14.10 -1.18
C GLY A 13 8.47 12.87 -0.78
N HIS A 14 8.42 12.47 0.49
CA HIS A 14 9.10 11.28 1.00
C HIS A 14 8.08 10.27 1.52
N THR A 15 8.40 8.98 1.41
CA THR A 15 7.63 7.87 1.97
C THR A 15 8.24 7.40 3.29
N SER A 16 7.38 7.02 4.23
CA SER A 16 7.76 6.26 5.40
C SER A 16 6.79 5.12 5.63
N ARG A 17 7.32 3.96 6.01
CA ARG A 17 6.51 2.76 6.28
C ARG A 17 6.18 2.70 7.76
N LEU A 18 4.93 2.37 8.06
CA LEU A 18 4.47 2.15 9.43
C LEU A 18 4.62 0.66 9.76
N ASP A 19 5.86 0.21 9.82
CA ASP A 19 6.26 -1.21 9.86
C ASP A 19 6.20 -1.82 11.27
N VAL A 20 5.11 -1.54 11.98
CA VAL A 20 4.79 -2.19 13.26
C VAL A 20 3.65 -3.16 13.02
N GLY A 21 4.02 -4.44 13.00
CA GLY A 21 3.13 -5.55 12.71
C GLY A 21 3.00 -6.54 13.85
N GLY A 22 2.46 -7.70 13.52
CA GLY A 22 2.31 -8.84 14.42
C GLY A 22 2.01 -10.10 13.63
N MET A 23 1.79 -11.20 14.33
CA MET A 23 1.42 -12.46 13.68
C MET A 23 0.00 -12.40 13.10
N VAL A 24 -0.24 -13.16 12.03
CA VAL A 24 -1.59 -13.35 11.49
C VAL A 24 -2.56 -13.72 12.61
N VAL A 25 -3.71 -13.05 12.63
CA VAL A 25 -4.75 -13.24 13.65
C VAL A 25 -5.22 -14.69 13.65
N GLY A 26 -5.33 -15.28 14.84
CA GLY A 26 -5.87 -16.63 15.04
C GLY A 26 -4.84 -17.77 14.96
N LEU A 27 -3.57 -17.50 14.63
CA LEU A 27 -2.52 -18.52 14.64
C LEU A 27 -2.14 -18.96 16.06
N LEU A 28 -2.15 -18.02 17.01
CA LEU A 28 -1.84 -18.26 18.41
C LEU A 28 -3.03 -17.88 19.29
N PRO A 29 -3.36 -18.68 20.32
CA PRO A 29 -4.49 -18.40 21.20
C PRO A 29 -4.26 -17.13 22.04
N VAL A 30 -3.00 -16.76 22.29
CA VAL A 30 -2.61 -15.51 22.94
C VAL A 30 -1.38 -14.97 22.21
N TYR A 31 -1.50 -13.75 21.69
CA TYR A 31 -0.39 -13.00 21.11
C TYR A 31 -0.56 -11.52 21.45
N SER A 32 0.53 -10.86 21.82
CA SER A 32 0.56 -9.42 22.07
C SER A 32 0.95 -8.71 20.78
N TYR A 33 0.03 -7.94 20.22
CA TYR A 33 0.29 -7.11 19.05
C TYR A 33 1.00 -5.82 19.46
N GLU A 34 2.01 -5.44 18.70
CA GLU A 34 2.64 -4.14 18.84
C GLU A 34 1.76 -3.06 18.20
N GLN A 35 1.87 -1.84 18.72
CA GLN A 35 1.14 -0.69 18.20
C GLN A 35 2.10 0.47 17.97
N GLN A 36 1.96 1.13 16.82
CA GLN A 36 2.57 2.41 16.53
C GLN A 36 1.49 3.49 16.40
N GLN A 37 1.87 4.73 16.73
CA GLN A 37 1.07 5.91 16.47
C GLN A 37 1.92 6.91 15.69
N VAL A 38 1.31 7.56 14.70
CA VAL A 38 1.94 8.63 13.92
C VAL A 38 0.99 9.83 13.88
N ALA A 39 1.53 11.02 14.12
CA ALA A 39 0.78 12.26 13.97
C ALA A 39 0.80 12.68 12.48
N MET A 40 -0.38 12.76 11.86
CA MET A 40 -0.51 13.27 10.49
C MET A 40 -0.54 14.79 10.48
N GLU A 41 0.30 15.39 9.64
CA GLU A 41 0.34 16.81 9.35
C GLU A 41 -0.58 17.16 8.18
N ARG A 42 -0.96 18.43 8.05
CA ARG A 42 -1.79 18.88 6.93
C ARG A 42 -1.09 18.60 5.60
N GLY A 43 -1.80 17.92 4.70
CA GLY A 43 -1.28 17.51 3.39
C GLY A 43 -0.69 16.10 3.36
N ASP A 44 -0.50 15.45 4.51
CA ASP A 44 -0.04 14.05 4.53
C ASP A 44 -1.05 13.12 3.87
N LEU A 45 -0.53 12.16 3.11
CA LEU A 45 -1.28 11.07 2.50
C LEU A 45 -0.90 9.75 3.17
N LEU A 46 -1.88 9.05 3.73
CA LEU A 46 -1.74 7.69 4.24
C LEU A 46 -2.34 6.73 3.20
N ALA A 47 -1.58 5.71 2.83
CA ALA A 47 -2.00 4.60 1.99
C ALA A 47 -1.94 3.29 2.77
N VAL A 48 -3.05 2.56 2.77
CA VAL A 48 -3.17 1.19 3.31
C VAL A 48 -3.60 0.30 2.15
N PHE A 49 -2.96 -0.84 1.98
CA PHE A 49 -3.18 -1.71 0.84
C PHE A 49 -3.01 -3.18 1.21
N THR A 50 -3.51 -4.06 0.36
CA THR A 50 -3.25 -5.51 0.43
C THR A 50 -2.06 -5.88 -0.46
N ASP A 51 -1.44 -7.03 -0.18
CA ASP A 51 -0.38 -7.65 -0.97
C ASP A 51 -0.77 -7.85 -2.44
N GLY A 52 -2.05 -8.03 -2.77
CA GLY A 52 -2.55 -8.04 -4.14
C GLY A 52 -2.14 -6.82 -4.99
N ILE A 53 -1.81 -5.67 -4.38
CA ILE A 53 -1.18 -4.53 -5.09
C ILE A 53 0.27 -4.82 -5.45
N THR A 54 1.07 -5.25 -4.47
CA THR A 54 2.52 -5.36 -4.58
C THR A 54 2.98 -6.64 -5.26
N GLU A 55 2.24 -7.72 -5.06
CA GLU A 55 2.53 -9.04 -5.62
C GLU A 55 2.00 -9.21 -7.04
N ALA A 56 1.28 -8.23 -7.60
CA ALA A 56 0.78 -8.32 -8.96
C ALA A 56 1.91 -8.55 -9.98
N GLU A 57 1.86 -9.64 -10.74
CA GLU A 57 2.96 -10.07 -11.62
C GLU A 57 2.73 -9.73 -13.09
N ASN A 58 3.80 -9.26 -13.76
CA ASN A 58 3.82 -9.09 -15.20
C ASN A 58 4.16 -10.40 -15.94
N ALA A 59 4.26 -10.34 -17.27
CA ALA A 59 4.50 -11.50 -18.12
C ALA A 59 5.83 -12.22 -17.88
N SER A 60 6.80 -11.51 -17.29
CA SER A 60 8.11 -12.06 -16.91
C SER A 60 8.16 -12.60 -15.48
N GLY A 61 7.03 -12.60 -14.76
CA GLY A 61 6.98 -12.96 -13.34
C GLY A 61 7.58 -11.89 -12.42
N GLU A 62 7.71 -10.65 -12.90
CA GLU A 62 8.17 -9.55 -12.07
C GLU A 62 6.98 -8.91 -11.35
N GLN A 63 7.05 -8.87 -10.03
CA GLN A 63 6.06 -8.22 -9.18
C GLN A 63 6.05 -6.70 -9.39
N PHE A 64 4.87 -6.08 -9.21
CA PHE A 64 4.70 -4.63 -9.26
C PHE A 64 5.60 -3.96 -8.20
N GLY A 65 5.60 -4.53 -7.00
CA GLY A 65 6.49 -4.19 -5.91
C GLY A 65 6.16 -2.86 -5.23
N GLU A 66 6.60 -2.75 -3.98
CA GLU A 66 6.37 -1.57 -3.15
C GLU A 66 7.05 -0.32 -3.69
N GLY A 67 8.23 -0.44 -4.32
CA GLY A 67 8.96 0.71 -4.86
C GLY A 67 8.16 1.49 -5.91
N ARG A 68 7.47 0.78 -6.81
CA ARG A 68 6.62 1.43 -7.82
C ARG A 68 5.39 2.07 -7.18
N LEU A 69 4.80 1.44 -6.16
CA LEU A 69 3.69 2.01 -5.40
C LEU A 69 4.12 3.31 -4.70
N GLU A 70 5.26 3.29 -4.00
CA GLU A 70 5.82 4.47 -3.33
C GLU A 70 6.07 5.62 -4.30
N GLU A 71 6.66 5.34 -5.47
CA GLU A 71 6.90 6.34 -6.52
C GLU A 71 5.60 6.97 -7.05
N LEU A 72 4.56 6.16 -7.29
CA LEU A 72 3.24 6.65 -7.69
C LEU A 72 2.63 7.54 -6.63
N LEU A 73 2.64 7.10 -5.36
CA LEU A 73 2.07 7.84 -4.24
C LEU A 73 2.78 9.18 -4.05
N VAL A 74 4.12 9.23 -4.14
CA VAL A 74 4.89 10.47 -4.05
C VAL A 74 4.57 11.41 -5.21
N ARG A 75 4.56 10.89 -6.45
CA ARG A 75 4.32 11.69 -7.66
C ARG A 75 2.94 12.35 -7.66
N HIS A 76 1.93 11.63 -7.18
CA HIS A 76 0.53 12.03 -7.27
C HIS A 76 -0.04 12.52 -5.92
N ALA A 77 0.78 12.67 -4.87
CA ALA A 77 0.34 13.04 -3.53
C ALA A 77 -0.53 14.31 -3.44
N GLY A 78 -0.38 15.24 -4.40
CA GLY A 78 -1.14 16.49 -4.45
C GLY A 78 -2.52 16.38 -5.12
N GLU A 79 -2.82 15.29 -5.83
CA GLU A 79 -4.04 15.12 -6.60
C GLU A 79 -5.26 14.76 -5.73
N PRO A 80 -6.50 14.87 -6.23
CA PRO A 80 -7.68 14.35 -5.55
C PRO A 80 -7.53 12.85 -5.19
N LEU A 81 -8.07 12.41 -4.06
CA LEU A 81 -7.88 11.04 -3.57
C LEU A 81 -8.44 9.98 -4.54
N ASP A 82 -9.58 10.25 -5.14
CA ASP A 82 -10.20 9.42 -6.18
C ASP A 82 -9.32 9.26 -7.42
N GLU A 83 -8.62 10.33 -7.81
CA GLU A 83 -7.66 10.29 -8.91
C GLU A 83 -6.44 9.42 -8.55
N ILE A 84 -5.92 9.52 -7.33
CA ILE A 84 -4.79 8.68 -6.88
C ILE A 84 -5.21 7.21 -6.84
N VAL A 85 -6.42 6.89 -6.33
CA VAL A 85 -6.96 5.52 -6.36
C VAL A 85 -7.04 5.00 -7.79
N ARG A 86 -7.56 5.81 -8.72
CA ARG A 86 -7.65 5.45 -10.14
C ARG A 86 -6.27 5.17 -10.73
N ILE A 87 -5.29 6.04 -10.49
CA ILE A 87 -3.91 5.88 -10.99
C ILE A 87 -3.25 4.61 -10.46
N VAL A 88 -3.36 4.34 -9.15
CA VAL A 88 -2.78 3.13 -8.54
C VAL A 88 -3.43 1.88 -9.12
N THR A 89 -4.76 1.82 -9.14
CA THR A 89 -5.49 0.64 -9.63
C THR A 89 -5.26 0.38 -11.12
N GLU A 90 -5.24 1.41 -11.96
CA GLU A 90 -4.92 1.28 -13.38
C GLU A 90 -3.46 0.87 -13.62
N SER A 91 -2.52 1.39 -12.82
CA SER A 91 -1.10 1.04 -12.94
C SER A 91 -0.85 -0.43 -12.60
N VAL A 92 -1.47 -0.94 -11.53
CA VAL A 92 -1.38 -2.35 -11.13
C VAL A 92 -2.06 -3.24 -12.18
N ARG A 93 -3.26 -2.87 -12.64
CA ARG A 93 -3.98 -3.62 -13.69
C ARG A 93 -3.23 -3.64 -15.01
N GLY A 94 -2.59 -2.55 -15.39
CA GLY A 94 -1.78 -2.45 -16.62
C GLY A 94 -0.43 -3.16 -16.53
N TRP A 95 0.07 -3.38 -15.31
CA TRP A 95 1.27 -4.16 -15.04
C TRP A 95 1.01 -5.66 -15.10
N ALA A 96 -0.11 -6.10 -14.52
CA ALA A 96 -0.48 -7.50 -14.44
C ALA A 96 -0.64 -8.13 -15.84
N HIS A 97 0.02 -9.26 -16.08
CA HIS A 97 -0.14 -10.00 -17.34
C HIS A 97 -1.52 -10.65 -17.44
N ASP A 98 -2.03 -11.18 -16.32
CA ASP A 98 -3.35 -11.79 -16.23
C ASP A 98 -4.14 -11.12 -15.10
N PRO A 99 -4.81 -10.00 -15.37
CA PRO A 99 -5.52 -9.22 -14.35
C PRO A 99 -6.72 -9.95 -13.75
N GLU A 100 -7.27 -10.97 -14.43
CA GLU A 100 -8.45 -11.71 -13.94
C GLU A 100 -8.08 -12.83 -12.97
N ASN A 101 -6.79 -13.18 -12.89
CA ASN A 101 -6.26 -14.23 -12.02
C ASN A 101 -5.27 -13.69 -10.98
N GLN A 102 -5.38 -12.41 -10.63
CA GLN A 102 -4.62 -11.78 -9.52
C GLN A 102 -5.37 -11.97 -8.20
N ASP A 103 -4.65 -11.83 -7.09
CA ASP A 103 -5.25 -11.77 -5.76
C ASP A 103 -6.11 -10.51 -5.57
N ASP A 104 -6.93 -10.51 -4.53
CA ASP A 104 -7.83 -9.42 -4.18
C ASP A 104 -7.04 -8.11 -3.91
N THR A 105 -7.22 -7.16 -4.81
CA THR A 105 -6.53 -5.87 -4.77
C THR A 105 -7.36 -4.83 -4.02
N THR A 106 -6.87 -4.33 -2.89
CA THR A 106 -7.52 -3.26 -2.11
C THR A 106 -6.54 -2.13 -1.82
N VAL A 107 -7.01 -0.88 -1.95
CA VAL A 107 -6.29 0.32 -1.51
C VAL A 107 -7.25 1.28 -0.80
N LEU A 108 -6.81 1.82 0.33
CA LEU A 108 -7.47 2.86 1.10
C LEU A 108 -6.52 4.04 1.22
N LEU A 109 -7.01 5.22 0.85
CA LEU A 109 -6.28 6.47 0.97
C LEU A 109 -6.97 7.41 1.95
N ALA A 110 -6.19 8.07 2.80
CA ALA A 110 -6.66 9.13 3.68
C ALA A 110 -5.72 10.34 3.61
N ARG A 111 -6.30 11.55 3.58
CA ARG A 111 -5.54 12.81 3.60
C ARG A 111 -5.94 13.68 4.76
N ARG A 112 -4.96 14.24 5.45
CA ARG A 112 -5.20 15.25 6.46
C ARG A 112 -5.39 16.62 5.80
N LEU A 113 -6.59 17.19 5.95
CA LEU A 113 -6.96 18.53 5.46
C LEU A 113 -6.57 19.64 6.44
#